data_AF-A0A818RVC6-F1
#
_entry.id   AF-A0A818RVC6-F1
#
_cell.length_a   1.000
_cell.length_b   1.000
_cell.length_c   1.000
_cell.angle_alpha   90.00
_cell.angle_beta   90.00
_cell.angle_gamma   90.00
#
_symmetry.space_group_name_H-M   'P 1'
#
loop_
_entity.id
_entity.type
_entity.pdbx_description
1 polymer ?
#
loop_
_entity_poly.entity_id
_entity_poly.type
_entity_poly.pdbx_seq_one_letter_code
_entity_poly.pdbx_strand_id
1 'polypeptide(L)'
;MKEIQKARENREHVIISTRHAPSRHSTGSIDDEEAGVEDAFVNDHDTDCADPVRLWVHGHTHRSTDMMVNSTRLASNQFGYMSENCGFQPNMKIPLYDDGTVNVTDS
;
A
#
# COMPACT_ATOMS: atom_id res chain seq x y z
N MET A 1 -13.63 -7.71 -2.19
CA MET A 1 -14.69 -6.66 -2.44
C MET A 1 -15.49 -6.93 -3.74
N LYS A 2 -16.74 -6.41 -3.89
CA LYS A 2 -17.57 -6.63 -5.12
C LYS A 2 -16.92 -6.12 -6.40
N GLU A 3 -16.28 -4.95 -6.37
CA GLU A 3 -15.59 -4.39 -7.54
C GLU A 3 -14.34 -5.20 -7.92
N ILE A 4 -13.60 -5.71 -6.95
CA ILE A 4 -12.45 -6.61 -7.19
C ILE A 4 -12.92 -7.89 -7.90
N GLN A 5 -14.06 -8.44 -7.48
CA GLN A 5 -14.64 -9.63 -8.12
C GLN A 5 -15.05 -9.34 -9.58
N LYS A 6 -15.70 -8.22 -9.84
CA LYS A 6 -16.08 -7.80 -11.18
C LYS A 6 -14.87 -7.57 -12.09
N ALA A 7 -13.83 -6.90 -11.58
CA ALA A 7 -12.59 -6.69 -12.31
C ALA A 7 -11.89 -8.01 -12.66
N ARG A 8 -11.95 -9.00 -11.75
CA ARG A 8 -11.43 -10.36 -12.00
C ARG A 8 -12.14 -11.03 -13.17
N GLU A 9 -13.47 -10.93 -13.22
CA GLU A 9 -14.29 -11.48 -14.31
C GLU A 9 -13.99 -10.79 -15.65
N ASN A 10 -13.73 -9.47 -15.62
CA ASN A 10 -13.38 -8.68 -16.79
C ASN A 10 -11.91 -8.80 -17.22
N ARG A 11 -11.07 -9.49 -16.44
CA ARG A 11 -9.61 -9.55 -16.64
C ARG A 11 -8.93 -8.17 -16.63
N GLU A 12 -9.39 -7.31 -15.73
CA GLU A 12 -8.83 -5.97 -15.52
C GLU A 12 -7.76 -5.98 -14.42
N HIS A 13 -6.90 -4.97 -14.42
CA HIS A 13 -5.98 -4.69 -13.32
C HIS A 13 -6.59 -3.67 -12.37
N VAL A 14 -6.45 -3.90 -11.06
CA VAL A 14 -7.02 -3.04 -10.03
C VAL A 14 -5.91 -2.31 -9.28
N ILE A 15 -6.14 -1.01 -9.06
CA ILE A 15 -5.35 -0.16 -8.18
C ILE A 15 -6.27 0.33 -7.08
N ILE A 16 -5.83 0.22 -5.84
CA ILE A 16 -6.56 0.69 -4.67
C ILE A 16 -5.77 1.84 -4.04
N SER A 17 -6.50 2.88 -3.62
CA SER A 17 -5.94 4.00 -2.86
C SER A 17 -6.79 4.22 -1.62
N THR A 18 -6.19 4.09 -0.44
CA THR A 18 -6.87 4.26 0.84
C THR A 18 -6.09 5.18 1.76
N ARG A 19 -6.76 5.71 2.79
CA ARG A 19 -6.05 6.40 3.88
C ARG A 19 -5.29 5.41 4.76
N HIS A 20 -5.94 4.32 5.15
CA HIS A 20 -5.38 3.30 6.05
C HIS A 20 -4.66 2.21 5.28
N ALA A 21 -3.67 1.60 5.92
CA ALA A 21 -2.97 0.44 5.40
C ALA A 21 -3.93 -0.77 5.27
N PRO A 22 -3.80 -1.59 4.21
CA PRO A 22 -4.62 -2.79 4.04
C PRO A 22 -4.10 -4.01 4.81
N SER A 23 -2.90 -3.89 5.37
CA SER A 23 -2.20 -4.98 6.04
C SER A 23 -1.37 -4.42 7.18
N ARG A 24 -1.31 -5.17 8.29
CA ARG A 24 -0.40 -4.87 9.40
C ARG A 24 1.06 -5.00 8.97
N HIS A 25 1.33 -5.77 7.92
CA HIS A 25 2.67 -5.90 7.38
C HIS A 25 3.24 -4.58 6.82
N SER A 26 2.40 -3.59 6.50
CA SER A 26 2.84 -2.33 5.90
C SER A 26 2.95 -1.14 6.88
N THR A 27 2.79 -1.37 8.20
CA THR A 27 3.00 -0.33 9.24
C THR A 27 4.47 -0.21 9.67
N GLY A 28 5.26 -1.27 9.51
CA GLY A 28 6.72 -1.19 9.48
C GLY A 28 7.45 -0.95 10.81
N SER A 29 6.83 -1.05 11.99
CA SER A 29 7.56 -1.02 13.26
C SER A 29 6.96 -1.88 14.37
N ILE A 30 7.82 -2.55 15.14
CA ILE A 30 7.50 -3.24 16.41
C ILE A 30 7.06 -2.22 17.48
N ASP A 31 7.50 -0.96 17.37
CA ASP A 31 7.19 0.09 18.33
C ASP A 31 5.72 0.56 18.23
N ASP A 32 5.11 0.52 17.02
CA ASP A 32 3.69 0.81 16.80
C ASP A 32 2.79 -0.37 17.23
N GLU A 33 3.28 -1.61 17.11
CA GLU A 33 2.65 -2.81 17.69
C GLU A 33 2.58 -2.74 19.23
N GLU A 34 3.64 -2.26 19.91
CA GLU A 34 3.66 -2.09 21.37
C GLU A 34 2.75 -0.96 21.86
N ALA A 35 2.54 0.09 21.06
CA ALA A 35 1.71 1.24 21.42
C ALA A 35 0.20 1.01 21.24
N GLY A 36 -0.22 -0.09 20.60
CA GLY A 36 -1.62 -0.46 20.43
C GLY A 36 -2.44 0.45 19.51
N VAL A 37 -1.77 1.27 18.68
CA VAL A 37 -2.41 2.26 17.80
C VAL A 37 -2.68 1.70 16.39
N GLU A 38 -2.15 0.51 16.07
CA GLU A 38 -2.28 -0.13 14.75
C GLU A 38 -3.73 -0.38 14.31
N ASP A 39 -4.63 -0.65 15.26
CA ASP A 39 -6.06 -0.89 14.98
C ASP A 39 -6.78 0.36 14.45
N ALA A 40 -6.20 1.56 14.60
CA ALA A 40 -6.71 2.77 13.97
C ALA A 40 -6.22 2.97 12.53
N PHE A 41 -5.18 2.23 12.11
CA PHE A 41 -4.42 2.49 10.88
C PHE A 41 -4.50 1.37 9.85
N VAL A 42 -5.02 0.21 10.24
CA VAL A 42 -5.08 -0.99 9.40
C VAL A 42 -6.51 -1.47 9.27
N ASN A 43 -6.92 -1.78 8.05
CA ASN A 43 -8.09 -2.60 7.79
C ASN A 43 -7.60 -3.98 7.40
N ASP A 44 -8.05 -5.06 8.04
CA ASP A 44 -7.63 -6.45 7.76
C ASP A 44 -8.09 -6.91 6.36
N HIS A 45 -7.34 -6.51 5.33
CA HIS A 45 -7.58 -6.76 3.91
C HIS A 45 -6.44 -7.56 3.27
N ASP A 46 -5.70 -8.34 4.06
CA ASP A 46 -4.63 -9.23 3.57
C ASP A 46 -5.15 -10.17 2.46
N THR A 47 -6.40 -10.60 2.56
CA THR A 47 -7.05 -11.47 1.56
C THR A 47 -7.42 -10.74 0.26
N ASP A 48 -7.60 -9.42 0.29
CA ASP A 48 -7.84 -8.60 -0.90
C ASP A 48 -6.50 -8.17 -1.57
N CYS A 49 -5.36 -8.34 -0.89
CA CYS A 49 -4.01 -8.14 -1.45
C CYS A 49 -3.63 -9.33 -2.33
N ALA A 50 -4.36 -9.57 -3.41
CA ALA A 50 -4.07 -10.56 -4.43
C ALA A 50 -4.65 -10.11 -5.79
N ASP A 51 -4.31 -10.81 -6.88
CA ASP A 51 -4.89 -10.55 -8.21
C ASP A 51 -6.42 -10.43 -8.10
N PRO A 52 -7.07 -9.48 -8.81
CA PRO A 52 -6.50 -8.57 -9.80
C PRO A 52 -5.82 -7.32 -9.24
N VAL A 53 -5.67 -7.17 -7.91
CA VAL A 53 -5.07 -5.98 -7.30
C VAL A 53 -3.56 -5.99 -7.51
N ARG A 54 -3.05 -5.04 -8.30
CA ARG A 54 -1.62 -4.93 -8.64
C ARG A 54 -0.88 -3.93 -7.76
N LEU A 55 -1.59 -2.87 -7.34
CA LEU A 55 -1.05 -1.81 -6.49
C LEU A 55 -2.08 -1.40 -5.45
N TRP A 56 -1.62 -1.25 -4.21
CA TRP A 56 -2.37 -0.62 -3.13
C TRP A 56 -1.54 0.51 -2.51
N VAL A 57 -1.98 1.75 -2.72
CA VAL A 57 -1.36 2.92 -2.11
C VAL A 57 -2.08 3.28 -0.82
N HIS A 58 -1.33 3.51 0.25
CA HIS A 58 -1.89 3.87 1.56
C HIS A 58 -1.16 5.05 2.23
N GLY A 59 -1.73 5.52 3.34
CA GLY A 59 -1.14 6.56 4.16
C GLY A 59 -1.31 6.33 5.66
N HIS A 60 -1.36 7.43 6.41
CA HIS A 60 -1.63 7.50 7.84
C HIS A 60 -0.56 6.91 8.78
N THR A 61 0.31 6.03 8.28
CA THR A 61 1.38 5.38 9.06
C THR A 61 2.57 6.30 9.36
N HIS A 62 2.68 7.46 8.71
CA HIS A 62 3.87 8.34 8.78
C HIS A 62 5.17 7.59 8.43
N ARG A 63 5.07 6.54 7.59
CA ARG A 63 6.21 5.77 7.07
C ARG A 63 6.00 5.53 5.59
N SER A 64 7.03 5.81 4.81
CA SER A 64 7.08 5.43 3.39
C SER A 64 7.52 3.98 3.29
N THR A 65 6.77 3.19 2.52
CA THR A 65 6.94 1.75 2.40
C THR A 65 6.82 1.33 0.94
N ASP A 66 7.55 0.28 0.58
CA ASP A 66 7.40 -0.43 -0.69
C ASP A 66 7.61 -1.92 -0.41
N MET A 67 6.56 -2.72 -0.57
CA MET A 67 6.63 -4.15 -0.31
C MET A 67 5.62 -4.94 -1.14
N MET A 68 5.85 -6.25 -1.24
CA MET A 68 4.92 -7.18 -1.88
C MET A 68 4.16 -7.98 -0.81
N VAL A 69 2.84 -7.99 -0.91
CA VAL A 69 1.95 -8.89 -0.17
C VAL A 69 1.19 -9.74 -1.18
N ASN A 70 1.42 -11.05 -1.16
CA ASN A 70 1.04 -11.98 -2.22
C ASN A 70 1.45 -11.45 -3.62
N SER A 71 0.48 -11.14 -4.50
CA SER A 71 0.71 -10.57 -5.83
C SER A 71 0.43 -9.07 -5.94
N THR A 72 0.16 -8.40 -4.81
CA THR A 72 -0.12 -6.96 -4.75
C THR A 72 1.09 -6.21 -4.20
N ARG A 73 1.48 -5.12 -4.87
CA ARG A 73 2.46 -4.18 -4.32
C ARG A 73 1.76 -3.20 -3.39
N LEU A 74 2.22 -3.11 -2.14
CA LEU A 74 1.79 -2.10 -1.18
C LEU A 74 2.83 -0.99 -1.17
N ALA A 75 2.40 0.25 -1.40
CA ALA A 75 3.28 1.39 -1.47
C ALA A 75 2.75 2.60 -0.67
N SER A 76 3.65 3.37 -0.10
CA SER A 76 3.33 4.63 0.56
C SER A 76 4.53 5.58 0.49
N ASN A 77 4.25 6.89 0.42
CA ASN A 77 5.28 7.94 0.37
C ASN A 77 4.90 9.09 1.31
N GLN A 78 5.11 8.88 2.60
CA GLN A 78 4.60 9.76 3.64
C GLN A 78 5.57 10.90 3.92
N PHE A 79 5.07 12.14 3.88
CA PHE A 79 5.82 13.31 4.32
C PHE A 79 5.93 13.37 5.85
N GLY A 80 4.84 13.03 6.55
CA GLY A 80 4.73 13.14 8.01
C GLY A 80 4.88 14.57 8.53
N TYR A 81 5.20 14.72 9.81
CA TYR A 81 5.54 16.01 10.41
C TYR A 81 7.00 16.36 10.17
N MET A 82 7.34 17.66 10.22
CA MET A 82 8.71 18.14 9.99
C MET A 82 9.76 17.55 10.94
N SER A 83 9.35 17.14 12.15
CA SER A 83 10.22 16.48 13.13
C SER A 83 10.43 14.99 12.88
N GLU A 84 9.65 14.40 11.97
CA GLU A 84 9.67 12.97 11.69
C GLU A 84 10.50 12.68 10.44
N ASN A 85 11.29 11.61 10.51
CA ASN A 85 11.88 11.04 9.31
C ASN A 85 11.00 9.89 8.81
N CYS A 86 10.11 10.22 7.90
CA CYS A 86 9.14 9.27 7.33
C CYS A 86 9.65 8.56 6.07
N GLY A 87 10.90 8.81 5.65
CA GLY A 87 11.46 8.25 4.43
C GLY A 87 10.85 8.82 3.14
N PHE A 88 10.28 10.03 3.19
CA PHE A 88 9.68 10.68 2.03
C PHE A 88 10.66 10.78 0.86
N GLN A 89 10.22 10.33 -0.31
CA GLN A 89 10.97 10.39 -1.55
C GLN A 89 10.27 11.34 -2.54
N PRO A 90 10.74 12.59 -2.71
CA PRO A 90 10.03 13.61 -3.50
C PRO A 90 9.86 13.25 -4.98
N ASN A 91 10.72 12.39 -5.51
CA ASN A 91 10.71 11.97 -6.91
C ASN A 91 10.24 10.53 -7.11
N MET A 92 9.63 9.90 -6.11
CA MET A 92 9.09 8.55 -6.23
C MET A 92 8.04 8.51 -7.34
N LYS A 93 8.17 7.54 -8.23
CA LYS A 93 7.21 7.27 -9.31
C LYS A 93 6.86 5.80 -9.33
N ILE A 94 5.60 5.52 -9.69
CA ILE A 94 5.08 4.17 -9.86
C ILE A 94 4.53 4.06 -11.29
N PRO A 95 5.35 3.69 -12.30
CA PRO A 95 4.84 3.39 -13.63
C PRO A 95 3.85 2.22 -13.60
N LEU A 96 2.77 2.38 -14.38
CA LEU A 96 1.73 1.37 -14.57
C LEU A 96 1.80 0.88 -16.02
N TYR A 97 1.90 -0.43 -16.20
CA TYR A 97 2.01 -1.06 -17.52
C TYR A 97 0.72 -1.82 -17.86
N ASP A 98 0.42 -1.97 -19.15
CA ASP A 98 -0.77 -2.66 -19.65
C ASP A 98 -0.80 -4.17 -19.30
N ASP A 99 0.36 -4.78 -19.04
CA ASP A 99 0.47 -6.15 -18.53
C ASP A 99 0.24 -6.26 -17.00
N GLY A 100 -0.02 -5.11 -16.37
CA GLY A 100 -0.26 -4.94 -14.94
C GLY A 100 1.00 -5.09 -14.09
N THR A 101 2.19 -4.98 -14.69
CA THR A 101 3.44 -4.80 -13.95
C THR A 101 3.41 -3.48 -13.19
N VAL A 102 3.93 -3.48 -11.96
CA VAL A 102 4.04 -2.29 -11.09
C VAL A 102 5.38 -2.32 -10.38
N ASN A 103 6.17 -1.25 -10.56
CA ASN A 103 7.47 -1.07 -9.91
C ASN A 103 7.54 0.32 -9.28
N VAL A 104 8.12 0.44 -8.09
CA VAL A 104 8.51 1.72 -7.51
C VAL A 104 9.87 2.12 -8.09
N THR A 105 10.01 3.40 -8.43
CA THR A 105 11.24 3.97 -8.97
C THR A 105 11.51 5.33 -8.35
N ASP A 106 12.78 5.63 -8.15
CA ASP A 106 13.25 6.89 -7.57
C ASP A 106 13.86 7.67 -8.75
N SER A 107 13.13 8.63 -9.33
CA SER A 107 13.67 9.41 -10.46
C SER A 107 14.60 10.54 -10.04
#